data_AF-A0A948SC99-F1
#
_entry.id   AF-A0A948SC99-F1
#
_cell.length_a   1.000
_cell.length_b   1.000
_cell.length_c   1.000
_cell.angle_alpha   90.00
_cell.angle_beta   90.00
_cell.angle_gamma   90.00
#
_symmetry.space_group_name_H-M   'P 1'
#
loop_
_entity.id
_entity.type
_entity.pdbx_description
1 polymer ?
#
loop_
_entity_poly.entity_id
_entity_poly.type
_entity_poly.pdbx_seq_one_letter_code
_entity_poly.pdbx_strand_id
1 'polypeptide(L)'
;MKLLLSRSFAIAMMVTTAGTAAFAAGDKPNVVLILADDLGWSDTTLFGKTKLYQTPNIDRLAKRGMTFTRAYAASPLCSPTRASIMT
;
A
#
# COMPACT_ATOMS: atom_id res chain seq x y z
N MET A 1 -37.77 41.06 15.77
CA MET A 1 -36.98 40.90 17.01
C MET A 1 -36.87 39.41 17.37
N LYS A 2 -35.78 38.79 16.92
CA LYS A 2 -34.98 37.73 17.57
C LYS A 2 -35.60 36.42 18.13
N LEU A 3 -36.73 35.89 17.65
CA LEU A 3 -37.18 34.57 18.16
C LEU A 3 -37.79 33.58 17.15
N LEU A 4 -37.47 33.69 15.86
CA LEU A 4 -37.85 32.69 14.85
C LEU A 4 -36.67 32.17 14.01
N LEU A 5 -35.46 32.71 14.21
CA LEU A 5 -34.24 32.27 13.52
C LEU A 5 -33.42 31.21 14.29
N SER A 6 -33.86 30.78 15.47
CA SER A 6 -33.12 29.82 16.31
C SER A 6 -33.59 28.37 16.19
N ARG A 7 -34.67 28.09 15.44
CA ARG A 7 -35.21 26.73 15.31
C ARG A 7 -34.73 25.98 14.07
N SER A 8 -34.29 26.69 13.03
CA SER A 8 -33.75 26.07 11.81
C SER A 8 -32.30 25.59 11.95
N PHE A 9 -31.57 26.07 12.96
CA PHE A 9 -30.18 25.65 13.20
C PHE A 9 -30.08 24.35 14.02
N ALA A 10 -31.10 24.00 14.80
CA ALA A 10 -31.10 22.81 15.64
C ALA A 10 -31.36 21.51 14.84
N ILE A 11 -32.08 21.59 13.71
CA ILE A 11 -32.38 20.42 12.87
C ILE A 11 -31.17 20.08 11.97
N ALA A 12 -30.34 21.07 11.61
CA ALA A 12 -29.14 20.86 10.81
C ALA A 12 -27.97 20.19 11.57
N MET A 13 -28.02 20.18 12.92
CA MET A 13 -26.95 19.64 13.76
C MET A 13 -27.25 18.22 14.30
N MET A 14 -28.40 17.64 13.96
CA MET A 14 -28.86 16.33 14.47
C MET A 14 -28.87 15.23 13.40
N VAL A 15 -28.16 15.42 12.27
CA VAL A 15 -28.04 14.43 11.19
C VAL A 15 -26.60 13.90 11.03
N THR A 16 -25.66 14.31 11.87
CA THR A 16 -24.25 13.88 11.79
C THR A 16 -23.90 12.64 12.63
N THR A 17 -24.86 11.98 13.28
CA THR A 17 -24.62 10.84 14.18
C THR A 17 -25.26 9.52 13.71
N ALA A 18 -25.11 9.17 12.44
CA ALA A 18 -25.44 7.82 11.96
C ALA A 18 -24.45 7.34 10.89
N GLY A 19 -23.16 7.40 11.22
CA GLY A 19 -22.08 6.79 10.45
C GLY A 19 -21.48 5.57 11.17
N THR A 20 -22.27 4.81 11.93
CA THR A 20 -21.87 3.46 12.37
C THR A 20 -22.08 2.48 11.21
N ALA A 21 -21.21 2.54 10.21
CA ALA A 21 -20.98 1.39 9.35
C ALA A 21 -19.77 0.66 9.91
N ALA A 22 -20.05 -0.53 10.43
CA ALA A 22 -19.12 -1.42 11.09
C ALA A 22 -17.75 -1.45 10.40
N PHE A 23 -16.67 -1.34 11.18
CA PHE A 23 -15.50 -2.16 10.88
C PHE A 23 -16.01 -3.60 10.90
N ALA A 24 -16.47 -4.10 9.75
CA ALA A 24 -16.46 -5.52 9.50
C ALA A 24 -15.08 -5.98 9.96
N ALA A 25 -15.02 -6.99 10.82
CA ALA A 25 -13.76 -7.64 11.17
C ALA A 25 -13.12 -8.00 9.82
N GLY A 26 -12.20 -7.14 9.37
CA GLY A 26 -11.90 -7.01 7.96
C GLY A 26 -11.42 -8.35 7.48
N ASP A 27 -11.98 -8.85 6.39
CA ASP A 27 -11.52 -10.08 5.76
C ASP A 27 -10.00 -10.05 5.76
N LYS A 28 -9.39 -11.07 6.38
CA LYS A 28 -7.94 -11.13 6.49
C LYS A 28 -7.37 -10.94 5.09
N PRO A 29 -6.51 -9.93 4.87
CA PRO A 29 -6.03 -9.65 3.54
C PRO A 29 -5.26 -10.87 3.04
N ASN A 30 -5.46 -11.21 1.77
CA ASN A 30 -4.60 -12.18 1.12
C ASN A 30 -3.22 -11.53 0.91
N VAL A 31 -2.18 -12.16 1.45
CA VAL A 31 -0.80 -11.70 1.30
C VAL A 31 -0.12 -12.57 0.26
N VAL A 32 0.38 -11.93 -0.81
CA VAL A 32 1.17 -12.59 -1.85
C VAL A 32 2.58 -12.02 -1.82
N LEU A 33 3.55 -12.83 -1.41
CA LEU A 33 4.97 -12.49 -1.47
C LEU A 33 5.56 -12.97 -2.81
N ILE A 34 5.96 -12.02 -3.65
CA ILE A 34 6.66 -12.30 -4.92
C ILE A 34 8.15 -12.12 -4.68
N LEU A 35 8.91 -13.21 -4.74
CA LEU A 35 10.37 -13.21 -4.61
C LEU A 35 11.00 -13.59 -5.96
N ALA A 36 11.91 -12.76 -6.46
CA ALA A 36 12.72 -13.06 -7.64
C ALA A 36 14.13 -13.44 -7.22
N ASP A 37 14.68 -14.51 -7.80
CA ASP A 37 16.06 -14.95 -7.55
C ASP A 37 17.03 -14.17 -8.43
N ASP A 38 18.20 -13.81 -7.87
CA ASP A 38 19.28 -13.07 -8.55
C ASP A 38 18.86 -11.78 -9.29
N LEU A 39 17.75 -11.14 -8.91
CA LEU A 39 17.33 -9.86 -9.49
C LEU A 39 18.15 -8.70 -8.89
N GLY A 40 19.05 -8.13 -9.67
CA GLY A 40 19.87 -7.00 -9.28
C GLY A 40 19.09 -5.69 -9.12
N TRP A 41 19.67 -4.76 -8.37
CA TRP A 41 19.06 -3.46 -8.06
C TRP A 41 18.60 -2.71 -9.32
N SER A 42 19.44 -2.69 -10.35
CA SER A 42 19.19 -1.94 -11.59
C SER A 42 18.49 -2.77 -12.68
N ASP A 43 18.03 -3.99 -12.36
CA ASP A 43 17.50 -4.92 -13.37
C ASP A 43 16.02 -4.71 -13.72
N THR A 44 15.40 -3.66 -13.16
CA THR A 44 14.02 -3.27 -13.47
C THR A 44 14.00 -1.87 -14.08
N THR A 45 12.98 -1.58 -14.91
CA THR A 45 12.80 -0.23 -15.47
C THR A 45 12.51 0.84 -14.41
N LEU A 46 12.19 0.43 -13.18
CA LEU A 46 11.97 1.31 -12.04
C LEU A 46 13.28 1.92 -11.50
N PHE A 47 14.35 1.12 -11.45
CA PHE A 47 15.63 1.51 -10.84
C PHE A 47 16.78 1.66 -11.85
N GLY A 48 16.72 0.95 -12.97
CA GLY A 48 17.67 1.03 -14.07
C GLY A 48 17.06 1.63 -15.33
N LYS A 49 17.92 2.19 -16.19
CA LYS A 49 17.55 2.61 -17.54
C LYS A 49 18.22 1.70 -18.55
N THR A 50 17.43 0.96 -19.32
CA THR A 50 17.89 0.09 -20.40
C THR A 50 16.91 0.09 -21.54
N LYS A 51 17.40 -0.20 -22.76
CA LYS A 51 16.58 -0.41 -23.95
C LYS A 51 16.30 -1.89 -24.22
N LEU A 52 16.90 -2.81 -23.45
CA LEU A 52 16.87 -4.25 -23.71
C LEU A 52 15.55 -4.91 -23.27
N TYR A 53 14.92 -4.40 -22.21
CA TYR A 53 13.73 -4.98 -21.62
C TYR A 53 12.85 -3.92 -20.96
N GLN A 54 11.62 -4.31 -20.64
CA GLN A 54 10.66 -3.49 -19.91
C GLN A 54 10.03 -4.29 -18.77
N THR A 55 9.75 -3.64 -17.64
CA THR A 55 9.04 -4.26 -16.50
C THR A 55 7.73 -3.53 -16.16
N PRO A 56 6.77 -3.44 -17.11
CA PRO A 56 5.59 -2.58 -16.95
C PRO A 56 4.66 -3.00 -15.80
N ASN A 57 4.63 -4.28 -15.45
CA ASN A 57 3.84 -4.77 -14.31
C ASN A 57 4.46 -4.37 -12.96
N ILE A 58 5.79 -4.33 -12.86
CA ILE A 58 6.51 -3.84 -11.67
C ILE A 58 6.29 -2.33 -11.54
N ASP A 59 6.41 -1.59 -12.64
CA ASP A 59 6.14 -0.14 -12.65
C ASP A 59 4.71 0.18 -12.22
N ARG A 60 3.73 -0.60 -12.69
CA ARG A 60 2.32 -0.46 -12.28
C ARG A 60 2.12 -0.77 -10.80
N LEU A 61 2.82 -1.77 -10.26
CA LEU A 61 2.75 -2.10 -8.83
C LEU A 61 3.35 -0.97 -7.98
N ALA A 62 4.52 -0.45 -8.36
CA ALA A 62 5.20 0.64 -7.66
C ALA A 62 4.35 1.92 -7.62
N LYS A 63 3.67 2.28 -8.72
CA LYS A 63 2.76 3.45 -8.79
C LYS A 63 1.52 3.33 -7.90
N ARG A 64 1.09 2.11 -7.58
CA ARG A 64 -0.13 1.83 -6.78
C ARG A 64 0.17 1.56 -5.32
N GLY A 65 1.43 1.53 -4.94
CA GLY A 65 1.87 1.13 -3.61
C GLY A 65 3.01 2.00 -3.11
N MET A 66 3.89 1.37 -2.34
CA MET A 66 5.07 1.99 -1.76
C MET A 66 6.32 1.36 -2.35
N THR A 67 7.32 2.20 -2.64
CA THR A 67 8.62 1.75 -3.16
C THR A 67 9.70 1.97 -2.11
N PHE A 68 10.47 0.94 -1.80
CA PHE A 68 11.62 1.03 -0.91
C PHE A 68 12.89 1.22 -1.71
N THR A 69 13.54 2.39 -1.58
CA THR A 69 14.79 2.71 -2.29
C THR A 69 16.04 2.13 -1.61
N ARG A 70 15.87 1.53 -0.43
CA ARG A 70 16.96 0.99 0.43
C ARG A 70 16.52 -0.30 1.11
N ALA A 71 16.10 -1.29 0.32
CA ALA A 71 15.74 -2.63 0.80
C ALA A 71 16.95 -3.58 0.65
N TYR A 72 17.63 -3.87 1.75
CA TYR A 72 18.82 -4.74 1.75
C TYR A 72 18.44 -6.20 2.06
N ALA A 73 19.06 -7.15 1.36
CA ALA A 73 18.99 -8.55 1.73
C ALA A 73 19.80 -8.82 3.01
N ALA A 74 19.37 -9.78 3.82
CA ALA A 74 20.09 -10.17 5.04
C ALA A 74 21.45 -10.83 4.74
N SER A 75 21.62 -11.39 3.54
CA SER A 75 22.84 -12.06 3.09
C SER A 75 22.98 -11.96 1.56
N PRO A 76 24.21 -12.02 1.00
CA PRO A 76 24.40 -12.07 -0.45
C PRO A 76 24.16 -13.46 -1.06
N LEU A 77 23.70 -14.44 -0.29
CA LEU A 77 23.44 -15.81 -0.76
C LEU A 77 21.95 -16.15 -0.70
N CYS A 78 21.47 -16.94 -1.66
CA CYS A 78 20.04 -17.23 -1.80
C CYS A 78 19.46 -17.97 -0.59
N SER A 79 20.12 -19.03 -0.12
CA SER A 79 19.66 -19.85 1.01
C SER A 79 19.50 -19.06 2.33
N PRO A 80 20.51 -18.32 2.82
CA PRO A 80 20.35 -17.53 4.04
C PRO A 80 19.37 -16.36 3.89
N THR A 81 19.25 -15.75 2.71
CA THR A 81 18.22 -14.71 2.48
C THR A 81 16.81 -15.30 2.55
N ARG A 82 16.57 -16.46 1.92
CA ARG A 82 15.28 -17.15 2.04
C ARG A 82 15.00 -17.59 3.48
N ALA A 83 16.01 -18.08 4.20
CA ALA A 83 15.85 -18.42 5.62
C ALA A 83 15.38 -17.21 6.43
N SER A 84 16.00 -16.03 6.27
CA SER A 84 15.59 -14.80 6.98
C SER A 84 14.19 -14.27 6.66
N ILE A 85 13.59 -14.72 5.56
CA ILE A 85 12.21 -14.37 5.21
C ILE A 85 11.22 -15.31 5.91
N MET A 86 11.61 -16.57 6.11
CA MET A 86 10.74 -17.60 6.68
C MET A 86 10.76 -17.66 8.21
N THR A 87 11.85 -17.22 8.84
CA THR A 87 12.11 -17.32 10.29
C THR A 87 12.63 -16.02 10.84
#